data_AF-A0A0N0SUZ2-F1
#
_entry.id   AF-A0A0N0SUZ2-F1
#
_cell.length_a   1.000
_cell.length_b   1.000
_cell.length_c   1.000
_cell.angle_alpha   90.00
_cell.angle_beta   90.00
_cell.angle_gamma   90.00
#
_symmetry.space_group_name_H-M   'P 1'
#
loop_
_entity.id
_entity.type
_entity.pdbx_description
1 polymer ?
#
loop_
_entity_poly.entity_id
_entity_poly.type
_entity_poly.pdbx_seq_one_letter_code
_entity_poly.pdbx_strand_id
1 'polypeptide(L)'
;MSDKGFDLPKEAGKVDFGDRQDAYRVASDACRKKIGKAPQVTGERSKKSAEELKEEHLKTLQCFRDNGAEVTDPGANQAPQIEFPEGVSQDAFEECYKK
;
A
#
# COMPACT_ATOMS: atom_id res chain seq x y z
N MET A 1 9.39 0.85 16.76
CA MET A 1 9.06 2.30 16.79
C MET A 1 8.29 2.70 18.04
N SER A 2 7.63 1.75 18.72
CA SER A 2 7.03 1.92 20.05
C SER A 2 7.99 2.48 21.09
N ASP A 3 9.27 2.07 21.09
CA ASP A 3 10.29 2.58 22.04
C ASP A 3 10.65 4.07 21.85
N LYS A 4 10.24 4.68 20.73
CA LYS A 4 10.41 6.12 20.46
C LYS A 4 9.11 6.91 20.68
N GLY A 5 8.12 6.32 21.36
CA GLY A 5 6.82 6.95 21.64
C GLY A 5 5.90 7.07 20.42
N PHE A 6 6.10 6.23 19.41
CA PHE A 6 5.22 6.11 18.26
C PHE A 6 4.66 4.69 18.22
N ASP A 7 3.54 4.47 18.93
CA ASP A 7 2.75 3.27 18.76
C ASP A 7 1.86 3.42 17.53
N LEU A 8 2.04 2.50 16.58
CA LEU A 8 1.14 2.41 15.45
C LEU A 8 -0.23 1.96 15.96
N PRO A 9 -1.31 2.67 15.58
CA PRO A 9 -2.66 2.27 15.95
C PRO A 9 -2.95 0.87 15.40
N LYS A 10 -3.63 0.04 16.20
CA LYS A 10 -4.05 -1.30 15.78
C LYS A 10 -5.06 -1.26 14.62
N GLU A 11 -5.71 -0.13 14.42
CA GLU A 11 -6.64 0.10 13.32
C GLU A 11 -6.04 1.07 12.28
N ALA A 12 -6.12 0.67 11.01
CA ALA A 12 -5.65 1.48 9.90
C ALA A 12 -6.37 2.84 9.86
N GLY A 13 -5.61 3.92 9.66
CA GLY A 13 -6.15 5.27 9.43
C GLY A 13 -6.28 6.18 10.66
N LYS A 14 -5.85 5.74 11.87
CA LYS A 14 -5.90 6.57 13.09
C LYS A 14 -4.55 6.72 13.77
N VAL A 15 -3.56 7.31 13.09
CA VAL A 15 -2.28 7.60 13.75
C VAL A 15 -2.48 8.75 14.74
N ASP A 16 -2.27 8.48 16.03
CA ASP A 16 -2.26 9.49 17.09
C ASP A 16 -0.83 10.02 17.27
N PHE A 17 -0.60 11.27 16.88
CA PHE A 17 0.72 11.92 17.03
C PHE A 17 0.88 12.59 18.40
N GLY A 18 -0.08 12.45 19.30
CA GLY A 18 -0.06 13.07 20.63
C GLY A 18 0.05 14.59 20.56
N ASP A 19 1.00 15.15 21.31
CA ASP A 19 1.32 16.59 21.34
C ASP A 19 1.84 17.12 19.98
N ARG A 20 2.24 16.24 19.07
CA ARG A 20 2.73 16.61 17.72
C ARG A 20 1.64 16.64 16.65
N GLN A 21 0.38 16.42 17.01
CA GLN A 21 -0.73 16.41 16.06
C GLN A 21 -0.83 17.72 15.25
N ASP A 22 -0.60 18.86 15.89
CA ASP A 22 -0.62 20.17 15.21
C ASP A 22 0.57 20.35 14.25
N ALA A 23 1.77 19.93 14.66
CA ALA A 23 2.95 19.98 13.80
C ALA A 23 2.77 19.10 12.55
N TYR A 24 2.19 17.91 12.71
CA TYR A 24 1.84 17.03 11.59
C TYR A 24 0.82 17.68 10.65
N ARG A 25 -0.24 18.31 11.19
CA ARG A 25 -1.26 19.00 10.38
C ARG A 25 -0.64 20.14 9.56
N VAL A 26 0.18 20.99 10.18
CA VAL A 26 0.88 22.09 9.50
C VAL A 26 1.79 21.58 8.38
N ALA A 27 2.58 20.53 8.66
CA ALA A 27 3.47 19.93 7.67
C ALA A 27 2.69 19.30 6.50
N SER A 28 1.62 18.58 6.81
CA SER A 28 0.75 17.94 5.81
C SER A 28 0.07 18.95 4.90
N ASP A 29 -0.41 20.07 5.46
CA ASP A 29 -1.00 21.16 4.69
C ASP A 29 0.02 21.88 3.81
N ALA A 30 1.22 22.16 4.35
CA ALA A 30 2.31 22.75 3.57
C ALA A 30 2.74 21.83 2.41
N CYS A 31 2.80 20.53 2.65
CA CYS A 31 3.06 19.53 1.62
C CYS A 31 1.98 19.58 0.53
N ARG A 32 0.70 19.45 0.90
CA ARG A 32 -0.44 19.50 -0.04
C ARG A 32 -0.51 20.79 -0.84
N LYS A 33 -0.13 21.94 -0.27
CA LYS A 33 -0.04 23.22 -0.99
C LYS A 33 1.06 23.21 -2.05
N LYS A 34 2.17 22.51 -1.81
CA LYS A 34 3.29 22.44 -2.75
C LYS A 34 3.08 21.40 -3.84
N ILE A 35 2.63 20.20 -3.49
CA ILE A 35 2.56 19.05 -4.42
C ILE A 35 1.14 18.71 -4.86
N GLY A 36 0.12 19.40 -4.34
CA GLY A 36 -1.29 19.11 -4.59
C GLY A 36 -1.85 18.06 -3.64
N LYS A 37 -3.15 17.79 -3.77
CA LYS A 37 -3.77 16.65 -3.10
C LYS A 37 -3.26 15.37 -3.77
N ALA A 38 -3.00 14.33 -2.97
CA ALA A 38 -2.75 13.01 -3.53
C ALA A 38 -3.90 12.65 -4.50
N PRO A 39 -3.59 12.03 -5.65
CA PRO A 39 -4.64 11.54 -6.54
C PRO A 39 -5.56 10.64 -5.71
N GLN A 40 -6.84 10.97 -5.72
CA GLN A 40 -7.86 10.08 -5.20
C GLN A 40 -7.75 8.79 -6.03
N VAL A 41 -7.89 7.62 -5.40
CA VAL A 41 -8.08 6.40 -6.17
C VAL A 41 -9.43 6.56 -6.87
N THR A 42 -9.40 7.03 -8.11
CA THR A 42 -10.58 7.21 -8.96
C THR A 42 -10.47 6.25 -10.12
N GLY A 43 -11.53 5.50 -10.41
CA GLY A 43 -11.56 4.54 -11.50
C GLY A 43 -12.18 3.21 -11.08
N GLU A 44 -12.06 2.19 -11.91
CA GLU A 44 -12.66 0.86 -11.63
C GLU A 44 -12.17 0.26 -10.31
N ARG A 45 -10.92 0.54 -9.92
CA ARG A 45 -10.36 0.04 -8.65
C ARG A 45 -11.09 0.55 -7.40
N SER A 46 -11.69 1.75 -7.44
CA SER A 46 -12.48 2.28 -6.32
C SER A 46 -13.90 1.72 -6.26
N LYS A 47 -14.30 0.92 -7.27
CA LYS A 47 -15.61 0.25 -7.35
C LYS A 47 -15.55 -1.24 -6.98
N LYS A 48 -14.35 -1.82 -6.98
CA LYS A 48 -14.12 -3.23 -6.65
C LYS A 48 -14.33 -3.46 -5.15
N SER A 49 -14.99 -4.56 -4.81
CA SER A 49 -15.11 -5.09 -3.46
C SER A 49 -13.74 -5.51 -2.91
N ALA A 50 -13.67 -5.72 -1.59
CA ALA A 50 -12.46 -6.21 -0.95
C ALA A 50 -12.04 -7.59 -1.50
N GLU A 51 -13.00 -8.45 -1.80
CA GLU A 51 -12.82 -9.75 -2.42
C GLU A 51 -12.24 -9.63 -3.85
N GLU A 52 -12.80 -8.76 -4.69
CA GLU A 52 -12.28 -8.54 -6.05
C GLU A 52 -10.85 -8.01 -6.03
N LEU A 53 -10.53 -7.10 -5.11
CA LEU A 53 -9.18 -6.58 -4.93
C LEU A 53 -8.21 -7.67 -4.42
N LYS A 54 -8.70 -8.59 -3.59
CA LYS A 54 -7.90 -9.72 -3.10
C LYS A 54 -7.60 -10.69 -4.24
N GLU A 55 -8.57 -11.04 -5.07
CA GLU A 55 -8.37 -11.90 -6.23
C GLU A 55 -7.41 -11.29 -7.26
N GLU A 56 -7.55 -10.00 -7.55
CA GLU A 56 -6.63 -9.27 -8.43
C GLU A 56 -5.19 -9.33 -7.89
N HIS A 57 -5.01 -9.12 -6.59
CA HIS A 57 -3.68 -9.24 -5.99
C HIS A 57 -3.11 -10.65 -6.04
N LEU A 58 -3.91 -11.69 -5.82
CA LEU A 58 -3.43 -13.08 -5.94
C LEU A 58 -2.98 -13.39 -7.37
N LYS A 59 -3.68 -12.85 -8.38
CA LYS A 59 -3.27 -12.98 -9.79
C LYS A 59 -1.94 -12.27 -10.07
N THR A 60 -1.75 -11.06 -9.53
CA THR A 60 -0.48 -10.35 -9.65
C THR A 60 0.67 -11.11 -8.98
N LEU A 61 0.47 -11.64 -7.77
CA LEU A 61 1.47 -12.45 -7.07
C LEU A 61 1.80 -13.73 -7.84
N GLN A 62 0.81 -14.37 -8.46
CA GLN A 62 1.05 -15.52 -9.32
C GLN A 62 1.92 -15.16 -10.53
N CYS A 63 1.63 -14.04 -11.19
CA CYS A 63 2.45 -13.55 -12.31
C CYS A 63 3.91 -13.31 -11.89
N PHE A 64 4.14 -12.80 -10.69
CA PHE A 64 5.50 -12.64 -10.15
C PHE A 64 6.20 -13.98 -9.92
N ARG A 65 5.50 -14.98 -9.38
CA ARG A 65 6.04 -16.35 -9.24
C ARG A 65 6.42 -16.96 -10.59
N ASP A 66 5.57 -16.77 -11.60
CA ASP A 66 5.83 -17.27 -12.95
C ASP A 66 7.06 -16.60 -13.58
N ASN A 67 7.38 -15.37 -13.16
CA ASN A 67 8.59 -14.63 -13.52
C ASN A 67 9.81 -14.92 -12.61
N GLY A 68 9.72 -15.93 -11.74
CA GLY A 68 10.83 -16.36 -10.87
C GLY A 68 10.96 -15.61 -9.56
N ALA A 69 9.97 -14.81 -9.18
CA ALA A 69 9.94 -14.15 -7.88
C ALA A 69 9.54 -15.10 -6.76
N GLU A 70 10.23 -15.06 -5.63
CA GLU A 70 9.82 -15.76 -4.42
C GLU A 70 8.83 -14.89 -3.62
N VAL A 71 7.53 -14.99 -3.97
CA VAL A 71 6.46 -14.25 -3.29
C VAL A 71 5.43 -15.16 -2.63
N THR A 72 5.16 -14.88 -1.36
CA THR A 72 4.14 -15.56 -0.55
C THR A 72 2.80 -14.86 -0.63
N ASP A 73 1.71 -15.64 -0.58
CA ASP A 73 0.37 -15.08 -0.49
C ASP A 73 0.10 -14.48 0.91
N PRO A 74 -0.67 -13.38 1.02
CA PRO A 74 -1.03 -12.79 2.28
C PRO A 74 -1.97 -13.69 3.10
N GLY A 75 -1.83 -13.68 4.43
CA GLY A 75 -2.70 -14.43 5.32
C GLY A 75 -4.18 -14.00 5.21
N ALA A 76 -5.10 -14.87 5.65
CA ALA A 76 -6.54 -14.68 5.49
C ALA A 76 -7.10 -13.33 5.97
N ASN A 77 -6.45 -12.69 6.95
CA ASN A 77 -6.82 -11.41 7.55
C ASN A 77 -5.77 -10.31 7.34
N GLN A 78 -4.83 -10.50 6.41
CA GLN A 78 -3.83 -9.49 6.09
C GLN A 78 -4.25 -8.72 4.85
N ALA A 79 -4.12 -7.39 4.92
CA ALA A 79 -4.20 -6.58 3.72
C ALA A 79 -3.08 -7.07 2.77
N PRO A 80 -3.39 -7.31 1.49
CA PRO A 80 -2.39 -7.73 0.53
C PRO A 80 -1.34 -6.63 0.38
N GLN A 81 -0.13 -6.92 0.85
CA GLN A 81 1.03 -6.06 0.68
C GLN A 81 1.94 -6.73 -0.34
N ILE A 82 2.09 -6.08 -1.50
CA ILE A 82 3.11 -6.47 -2.45
C ILE A 82 4.35 -5.69 -2.07
N GLU A 83 5.21 -6.31 -1.28
CA GLU A 83 6.60 -5.87 -1.18
C GLU A 83 7.23 -6.10 -2.56
N PHE A 84 8.01 -5.13 -3.06
CA PHE A 84 8.72 -5.27 -4.33
C PHE A 84 9.56 -6.55 -4.26
N PRO A 85 9.23 -7.60 -5.03
CA PRO A 85 9.87 -8.89 -4.79
C PRO A 85 11.33 -8.82 -5.21
N GLU A 86 12.22 -9.33 -4.37
CA GLU A 86 13.63 -9.50 -4.75
C GLU A 86 13.71 -10.44 -5.96
N GLY A 87 14.53 -10.08 -6.96
CA GLY A 87 14.70 -10.88 -8.17
C GLY A 87 13.73 -10.57 -9.32
N VAL A 88 12.79 -9.64 -9.16
CA VAL A 88 11.89 -9.21 -10.24
C VAL A 88 12.54 -8.11 -11.09
N SER A 89 12.59 -8.33 -12.41
CA SER A 89 13.00 -7.29 -13.36
C SER A 89 11.92 -6.20 -13.47
N GLN A 90 12.31 -4.98 -13.84
CA GLN A 90 11.36 -3.90 -14.07
C GLN A 90 10.33 -4.27 -15.16
N ASP A 91 10.74 -5.04 -16.17
CA ASP A 91 9.85 -5.50 -17.23
C ASP A 91 8.78 -6.47 -16.71
N ALA A 92 9.16 -7.43 -15.86
CA ALA A 92 8.21 -8.35 -15.22
C ALA A 92 7.25 -7.60 -14.29
N PHE A 93 7.74 -6.56 -13.60
CA PHE A 93 6.89 -5.67 -12.81
C PHE A 93 5.84 -4.96 -13.67
N GLU A 94 6.25 -4.36 -14.79
CA GLU A 94 5.30 -3.72 -15.69
C GLU A 94 4.31 -4.70 -16.32
N GLU A 95 4.76 -5.89 -16.72
CA GLU A 95 3.89 -6.92 -17.29
C GLU A 95 2.81 -7.36 -16.30
N CYS A 96 3.19 -7.65 -15.05
CA CYS A 96 2.27 -8.15 -14.04
C CYS A 96 1.28 -7.09 -13.53
N TYR A 97 1.58 -5.79 -13.66
CA TYR A 97 0.70 -4.69 -13.27
C TYR A 97 -0.06 -4.02 -14.42
N LYS A 98 0.27 -4.33 -15.69
CA LYS A 98 -0.45 -3.84 -16.88
C LYS A 98 -1.67 -4.69 -17.28
N LYS A 99 -1.88 -5.83 -16.64
CA LYS A 99 -3.05 -6.71 -16.83
C LYS A 99 -4.16 -6.41 -15.83
#